data_AF-A0A3C0VGD1-F1
#
_entry.id   AF-A0A3C0VGD1-F1
#
_cell.length_a   1.000
_cell.length_b   1.000
_cell.length_c   1.000
_cell.angle_alpha   90.00
_cell.angle_beta   90.00
_cell.angle_gamma   90.00
#
_symmetry.space_group_name_H-M   'P 1'
#
loop_
_entity.id
_entity.type
_entity.pdbx_description
1 polymer ?
#
loop_
_entity_poly.entity_id
_entity_poly.type
_entity_poly.pdbx_seq_one_letter_code
_entity_poly.pdbx_strand_id
1 'polypeptide(L)'
;MAPSPAVRARRSRSSASFRAWVSSSIRLWRTPLSLSSSFTRPSRSGGTLEARASNASTTTSAASATTVWARPGCLSHQSRRRLPSQRRPAMPATWKTAPATSRLFAPRSADAPRSAGGTTQSQGIHLSMSVHGTPEGRARQALARRAAIHHNAGMINKRIDEIEERDIDALVTDGEPESRTIDYKGELPGGKDDDKREFLADVSAFANASGGDIVFGVEEGEGDKKGIPTKVVGLSGDMDGAILRLESMLRSGLEPVLPGLRIRRVDRAAGPPVLVLRVPKSWLAPHRVTFRGHDRFYVRTSAGKDKMDVTELRAAFALSEGLPERLRRFRRERLALIAAGETPAPLVPGPKVVLHVVPFDAGRHLDMTAVAREKDELEPMNTTYVGYRFNVDGYLAHDRPSGPARPGESYVQVLRSGALEYAWARLCWGKDQRTIDRFFLEGNVVEALRRGVELLRGLDFGPPIFALMTMLGVKGLAMGRENAYNDLCAESDPFDRDDLLLPDVAVQDFADDAPAVLKPAFDTMWQAAGKPGSPNYDKDGTWTVK
;
A
#
# COMPACT_ATOMS: atom_id res chain seq x y z
N MET A 1 47.92 35.37 -15.67
CA MET A 1 47.50 36.70 -16.14
C MET A 1 46.75 36.53 -17.45
N ALA A 2 45.57 37.15 -17.60
CA ALA A 2 45.01 37.44 -18.92
C ALA A 2 45.74 38.65 -19.54
N PRO A 3 45.54 38.99 -20.82
CA PRO A 3 44.35 39.80 -21.13
C PRO A 3 43.63 39.50 -22.46
N SER A 4 42.42 40.04 -22.54
CA SER A 4 41.63 40.33 -23.75
C SER A 4 42.30 41.47 -24.58
N PRO A 5 41.82 41.91 -25.78
CA PRO A 5 40.45 42.43 -25.98
C PRO A 5 39.81 42.13 -27.36
N ALA A 6 38.60 42.66 -27.55
CA ALA A 6 37.72 42.44 -28.71
C ALA A 6 37.49 43.72 -29.56
N VAL A 7 36.49 43.64 -30.47
CA VAL A 7 35.55 44.71 -30.89
C VAL A 7 35.63 45.23 -32.35
N ARG A 8 34.44 45.17 -33.01
CA ARG A 8 33.95 45.87 -34.24
C ARG A 8 34.53 45.49 -35.62
N ALA A 9 33.87 45.75 -36.76
CA ALA A 9 32.45 45.66 -37.20
C ALA A 9 32.27 46.41 -38.54
N ARG A 10 31.63 45.82 -39.58
CA ARG A 10 30.81 46.56 -40.58
C ARG A 10 29.92 45.66 -41.45
N ARG A 11 28.98 46.31 -42.17
CA ARG A 11 27.77 45.75 -42.82
C ARG A 11 27.89 45.65 -44.35
N SER A 12 27.04 44.82 -44.97
CA SER A 12 26.36 45.13 -46.24
C SER A 12 24.89 44.62 -46.21
N ARG A 13 24.08 44.87 -47.26
CA ARG A 13 22.59 44.87 -47.23
C ARG A 13 21.96 44.19 -48.47
N SER A 14 20.62 44.00 -48.41
CA SER A 14 19.66 43.67 -49.51
C SER A 14 19.56 42.19 -49.89
N SER A 15 18.44 41.62 -50.40
CA SER A 15 17.01 42.02 -50.61
C SER A 15 16.17 40.71 -50.63
N ALA A 16 14.96 40.55 -50.09
CA ALA A 16 13.63 41.16 -50.33
C ALA A 16 12.82 40.63 -51.56
N SER A 17 12.02 39.57 -51.30
CA SER A 17 10.63 39.32 -51.78
C SER A 17 10.26 39.10 -53.27
N PHE A 18 9.39 38.11 -53.52
CA PHE A 18 8.42 38.10 -54.63
C PHE A 18 7.05 37.52 -54.17
N ARG A 19 5.94 37.89 -54.83
CA ARG A 19 4.54 37.58 -54.44
C ARG A 19 3.69 36.97 -55.58
N ALA A 20 2.60 36.34 -55.16
CA ALA A 20 1.57 35.57 -55.89
C ALA A 20 0.68 36.27 -56.95
N TRP A 21 -0.05 35.45 -57.72
CA TRP A 21 -1.36 35.61 -58.41
C TRP A 21 -1.76 34.21 -59.00
N VAL A 22 -2.98 33.80 -59.40
CA VAL A 22 -4.39 34.29 -59.39
C VAL A 22 -5.31 33.02 -59.55
N SER A 23 -6.43 32.82 -58.82
CA SER A 23 -7.88 33.01 -59.21
C SER A 23 -8.42 32.16 -60.41
N SER A 24 -9.68 31.66 -60.51
CA SER A 24 -10.95 31.75 -59.72
C SER A 24 -12.01 30.73 -60.22
N SER A 25 -13.22 30.72 -59.60
CA SER A 25 -14.55 30.32 -60.18
C SER A 25 -14.94 28.82 -60.21
N ILE A 26 -16.20 28.32 -60.08
CA ILE A 26 -17.55 28.73 -59.59
C ILE A 26 -18.56 27.58 -59.97
N ARG A 27 -19.75 27.48 -59.34
CA ARG A 27 -20.95 26.60 -59.62
C ARG A 27 -20.84 25.13 -59.15
N LEU A 28 -21.74 24.59 -58.29
CA LEU A 28 -23.22 24.43 -58.27
C LEU A 28 -23.71 23.14 -58.96
N TRP A 29 -24.21 22.19 -58.16
CA TRP A 29 -25.35 21.32 -58.48
C TRP A 29 -26.26 21.19 -57.24
N ARG A 30 -27.54 20.90 -57.42
CA ARG A 30 -28.63 21.17 -56.45
C ARG A 30 -29.58 19.97 -56.33
N THR A 31 -30.05 19.68 -55.10
CA THR A 31 -31.41 19.15 -54.73
C THR A 31 -31.82 17.72 -55.18
N PRO A 32 -32.96 17.16 -54.68
CA PRO A 32 -33.38 16.96 -53.27
C PRO A 32 -34.13 15.61 -53.01
N LEU A 33 -34.64 15.41 -51.78
CA LEU A 33 -35.92 14.74 -51.34
C LEU A 33 -35.79 14.50 -49.81
N SER A 34 -36.50 15.17 -48.87
CA SER A 34 -37.94 15.17 -48.51
C SER A 34 -38.42 13.80 -47.98
N LEU A 35 -39.11 13.65 -46.84
CA LEU A 35 -39.80 14.57 -45.89
C LEU A 35 -39.21 14.40 -44.45
N SER A 36 -39.77 14.77 -43.28
CA SER A 36 -41.13 15.19 -42.87
C SER A 36 -41.17 16.10 -41.60
N SER A 37 -42.36 16.21 -40.99
CA SER A 37 -42.82 17.01 -39.83
C SER A 37 -42.82 16.23 -38.50
N SER A 38 -42.83 16.81 -37.28
CA SER A 38 -43.70 17.88 -36.72
C SER A 38 -43.03 18.70 -35.57
N PHE A 39 -43.16 20.04 -35.51
CA PHE A 39 -44.10 20.84 -34.68
C PHE A 39 -44.03 20.57 -33.14
N THR A 40 -43.90 21.53 -32.21
CA THR A 40 -44.30 22.96 -32.19
C THR A 40 -43.46 23.80 -31.20
N ARG A 41 -43.50 25.15 -31.30
CA ARG A 41 -42.86 26.15 -30.41
C ARG A 41 -43.90 27.17 -29.90
N PRO A 42 -43.76 27.77 -28.70
CA PRO A 42 -43.51 29.23 -28.59
C PRO A 42 -42.65 29.61 -27.35
N SER A 43 -42.18 30.84 -27.06
CA SER A 43 -42.03 32.09 -27.83
C SER A 43 -41.01 33.05 -27.17
N ARG A 44 -40.46 33.96 -27.99
CA ARG A 44 -39.52 35.08 -27.76
C ARG A 44 -39.64 35.93 -26.48
N SER A 45 -38.49 36.37 -25.96
CA SER A 45 -37.97 37.77 -25.91
C SER A 45 -36.56 37.78 -25.27
N GLY A 46 -35.55 38.60 -25.63
CA GLY A 46 -35.39 39.64 -26.65
C GLY A 46 -34.37 40.71 -26.18
N GLY A 47 -33.29 40.98 -26.95
CA GLY A 47 -32.22 41.96 -26.64
C GLY A 47 -30.98 41.33 -25.99
N THR A 48 -29.79 41.15 -26.58
CA THR A 48 -28.85 41.99 -27.37
C THR A 48 -28.36 43.27 -26.68
N LEU A 49 -27.11 43.29 -26.21
CA LEU A 49 -25.99 43.93 -26.92
C LEU A 49 -24.61 43.64 -26.28
N GLU A 50 -23.59 43.74 -27.14
CA GLU A 50 -22.13 43.92 -26.99
C GLU A 50 -21.46 44.05 -25.59
N ALA A 51 -20.17 43.79 -25.36
CA ALA A 51 -19.00 43.17 -26.03
C ALA A 51 -17.74 43.95 -25.57
N ARG A 52 -16.60 43.25 -25.48
CA ARG A 52 -15.25 43.76 -25.12
C ARG A 52 -15.08 44.22 -23.66
N ALA A 53 -13.90 44.22 -23.05
CA ALA A 53 -12.66 43.42 -23.09
C ALA A 53 -11.57 44.23 -22.36
N SER A 54 -10.57 43.52 -21.82
CA SER A 54 -9.21 43.99 -21.49
C SER A 54 -8.96 45.03 -20.37
N ASN A 55 -8.40 44.49 -19.28
CA ASN A 55 -7.06 44.80 -18.73
C ASN A 55 -6.78 46.02 -17.83
N ALA A 56 -5.72 45.80 -17.02
CA ALA A 56 -4.91 46.75 -16.24
C ALA A 56 -5.62 47.38 -15.01
N SER A 57 -5.24 47.03 -13.78
CA SER A 57 -4.07 47.56 -13.03
C SER A 57 -4.05 49.10 -13.00
N THR A 58 -3.94 49.78 -11.86
CA THR A 58 -2.96 49.51 -10.78
C THR A 58 -3.41 50.15 -9.45
N THR A 59 -2.77 49.76 -8.35
CA THR A 59 -2.64 50.45 -7.04
C THR A 59 -3.11 51.92 -6.94
N THR A 60 -3.69 52.29 -5.79
CA THR A 60 -3.02 53.14 -4.77
C THR A 60 -3.75 53.07 -3.42
N SER A 61 -2.96 53.14 -2.33
CA SER A 61 -3.39 53.21 -0.92
C SER A 61 -4.10 54.52 -0.56
N ALA A 62 -5.12 54.45 0.28
CA ALA A 62 -5.37 55.50 1.29
C ALA A 62 -6.15 54.90 2.49
N ALA A 63 -5.58 55.02 3.68
CA ALA A 63 -6.28 54.71 4.93
C ALA A 63 -7.07 55.94 5.40
N SER A 64 -8.18 55.73 6.12
CA SER A 64 -8.29 56.13 7.56
C SER A 64 -9.72 56.17 8.11
N ALA A 65 -9.80 55.94 9.42
CA ALA A 65 -10.76 56.51 10.37
C ALA A 65 -12.25 56.07 10.33
N THR A 66 -12.52 55.05 11.15
CA THR A 66 -13.36 55.19 12.37
C THR A 66 -14.70 55.93 12.29
N THR A 67 -15.77 55.21 12.64
CA THR A 67 -16.80 55.72 13.56
C THR A 67 -17.38 54.58 14.39
N VAL A 68 -17.29 54.71 15.71
CA VAL A 68 -17.94 53.85 16.72
C VAL A 68 -19.33 54.40 17.00
N TRP A 69 -20.35 53.56 17.07
CA TRP A 69 -21.57 53.86 17.83
C TRP A 69 -21.99 52.67 18.70
N ALA A 70 -22.45 52.98 19.92
CA ALA A 70 -22.61 52.05 21.01
C ALA A 70 -24.03 51.43 21.09
N ARG A 71 -24.12 50.30 21.80
CA ARG A 71 -25.38 49.77 22.36
C ARG A 71 -25.98 50.75 23.37
N PRO A 72 -27.29 50.63 23.63
CA PRO A 72 -27.67 50.05 24.93
C PRO A 72 -28.71 48.91 24.79
N GLY A 73 -28.88 48.11 25.84
CA GLY A 73 -29.90 47.04 25.90
C GLY A 73 -30.87 47.22 27.06
N CYS A 74 -31.85 46.32 27.19
CA CYS A 74 -32.56 46.11 28.46
C CYS A 74 -33.20 44.71 28.54
N LEU A 75 -33.61 44.31 29.75
CA LEU A 75 -34.12 42.98 30.09
C LEU A 75 -35.63 42.83 29.88
N SER A 76 -36.13 41.58 29.80
CA SER A 76 -37.25 41.13 30.64
C SER A 76 -37.46 39.61 30.60
N HIS A 77 -37.97 39.06 31.72
CA HIS A 77 -38.51 37.70 31.84
C HIS A 77 -39.88 37.58 31.15
N GLN A 78 -40.23 36.39 30.62
CA GLN A 78 -41.38 35.63 31.15
C GLN A 78 -41.49 34.16 30.68
N SER A 79 -42.16 33.41 31.54
CA SER A 79 -42.27 31.94 31.68
C SER A 79 -43.28 31.20 30.77
N ARG A 80 -43.24 29.84 30.88
CA ARG A 80 -44.24 28.80 30.48
C ARG A 80 -44.07 28.26 29.03
N ARG A 81 -44.33 26.98 28.73
CA ARG A 81 -45.14 25.94 29.42
C ARG A 81 -44.46 24.55 29.46
N ARG A 82 -44.73 23.77 30.52
CA ARG A 82 -44.67 22.29 30.51
C ARG A 82 -46.09 21.73 30.40
N LEU A 83 -46.25 20.54 29.81
CA LEU A 83 -47.44 19.68 29.91
C LEU A 83 -46.99 18.22 30.21
N PRO A 84 -47.89 17.35 30.72
CA PRO A 84 -47.51 16.47 31.82
C PRO A 84 -47.30 14.99 31.48
N SER A 85 -46.58 14.29 32.36
CA SER A 85 -46.54 12.83 32.44
C SER A 85 -47.74 12.28 33.23
N GLN A 86 -48.33 11.16 32.76
CA GLN A 86 -49.32 10.39 33.52
C GLN A 86 -48.65 9.35 34.45
N ARG A 87 -49.42 8.89 35.45
CA ARG A 87 -48.98 8.04 36.57
C ARG A 87 -49.50 6.60 36.44
N ARG A 88 -48.64 5.61 36.76
CA ARG A 88 -48.79 4.40 37.65
C ARG A 88 -50.09 3.54 37.59
N PRO A 89 -50.05 2.20 37.89
CA PRO A 89 -49.47 1.53 39.08
C PRO A 89 -48.40 0.46 38.74
N ALA A 90 -47.45 0.05 39.60
CA ALA A 90 -47.43 -0.43 41.00
C ALA A 90 -47.69 -1.95 41.17
N MET A 91 -46.84 -2.61 41.97
CA MET A 91 -46.63 -4.08 42.07
C MET A 91 -47.66 -4.80 42.97
N PRO A 92 -47.49 -6.12 43.19
CA PRO A 92 -46.93 -6.54 44.48
C PRO A 92 -45.71 -7.49 44.39
N ALA A 93 -44.99 -7.63 45.51
CA ALA A 93 -43.82 -8.48 45.68
C ALA A 93 -44.11 -9.69 46.59
N THR A 94 -43.24 -10.72 46.60
CA THR A 94 -42.52 -11.20 47.81
C THR A 94 -41.60 -12.40 47.52
N TRP A 95 -40.44 -12.41 48.20
CA TRP A 95 -39.66 -13.52 48.80
C TRP A 95 -39.63 -14.93 48.15
N LYS A 96 -38.51 -15.69 48.12
CA LYS A 96 -37.60 -16.00 49.26
C LYS A 96 -36.32 -16.76 48.82
N THR A 97 -35.24 -16.64 49.60
CA THR A 97 -34.08 -17.57 49.79
C THR A 97 -33.13 -18.00 48.65
N ALA A 98 -31.83 -17.89 48.93
CA ALA A 98 -30.66 -18.53 48.27
C ALA A 98 -30.28 -19.85 49.03
N PRO A 99 -29.09 -20.49 48.91
CA PRO A 99 -27.95 -20.34 47.99
C PRO A 99 -27.34 -21.68 47.46
N ALA A 100 -26.15 -21.61 46.85
CA ALA A 100 -25.16 -22.72 46.70
C ALA A 100 -25.53 -23.90 45.75
N THR A 101 -24.61 -24.73 45.22
CA THR A 101 -23.14 -24.86 45.35
C THR A 101 -22.53 -25.42 44.05
N SER A 102 -21.19 -25.53 44.00
CA SER A 102 -20.39 -26.04 42.88
C SER A 102 -20.22 -27.58 42.84
N ARG A 103 -19.67 -28.06 41.71
CA ARG A 103 -18.83 -29.27 41.47
C ARG A 103 -19.41 -30.39 40.58
N LEU A 104 -18.69 -30.63 39.48
CA LEU A 104 -18.11 -31.91 39.03
C LEU A 104 -18.85 -33.21 39.40
N PHE A 105 -19.27 -33.98 38.38
CA PHE A 105 -18.62 -35.25 38.01
C PHE A 105 -19.20 -35.79 36.68
N ALA A 106 -18.39 -36.53 35.93
CA ALA A 106 -18.79 -37.33 34.76
C ALA A 106 -18.79 -38.84 35.15
N PRO A 107 -18.90 -39.80 34.22
CA PRO A 107 -19.83 -39.97 33.10
C PRO A 107 -20.70 -41.24 33.29
N ARG A 108 -21.59 -41.57 32.33
CA ARG A 108 -22.06 -42.97 32.17
C ARG A 108 -22.34 -43.33 30.72
N SER A 109 -22.27 -44.64 30.45
CA SER A 109 -22.06 -45.29 29.17
C SER A 109 -23.29 -46.07 28.65
N ALA A 110 -23.22 -46.50 27.39
CA ALA A 110 -24.11 -47.46 26.71
C ALA A 110 -25.52 -46.90 26.38
N ASP A 111 -26.24 -47.36 25.34
CA ASP A 111 -26.14 -48.62 24.58
C ASP A 111 -26.25 -48.45 23.05
N ALA A 112 -25.82 -49.49 22.32
CA ALA A 112 -26.21 -49.76 20.93
C ALA A 112 -27.11 -51.02 20.88
N PRO A 113 -27.83 -51.30 19.77
CA PRO A 113 -27.61 -52.63 19.18
C PRO A 113 -27.84 -52.79 17.65
N ARG A 114 -26.99 -53.63 17.04
CA ARG A 114 -27.29 -54.65 15.98
C ARG A 114 -27.81 -54.18 14.60
N SER A 115 -27.65 -54.89 13.46
CA SER A 115 -26.91 -56.10 13.00
C SER A 115 -27.01 -56.13 11.44
N ALA A 116 -26.38 -56.98 10.60
CA ALA A 116 -25.58 -58.22 10.72
C ALA A 116 -24.47 -58.19 9.61
N GLY A 117 -23.84 -59.24 9.05
CA GLY A 117 -23.87 -60.71 9.22
C GLY A 117 -23.15 -61.42 8.05
N GLY A 118 -22.52 -62.59 8.28
CA GLY A 118 -21.91 -63.47 7.24
C GLY A 118 -20.38 -63.41 7.14
N THR A 119 -19.57 -64.39 7.57
CA THR A 119 -19.30 -65.77 7.04
C THR A 119 -18.46 -65.83 5.75
N THR A 120 -17.42 -66.66 5.54
CA THR A 120 -16.46 -67.43 6.40
C THR A 120 -15.30 -67.90 5.48
N GLN A 121 -14.22 -68.49 6.03
CA GLN A 121 -13.20 -69.34 5.38
C GLN A 121 -12.07 -68.67 4.56
N SER A 122 -10.87 -69.25 4.44
CA SER A 122 -9.95 -69.93 5.40
C SER A 122 -8.67 -70.40 4.68
N GLN A 123 -7.56 -70.53 5.42
CA GLN A 123 -6.28 -71.17 5.01
C GLN A 123 -5.44 -70.41 3.96
N GLY A 124 -4.10 -70.33 4.05
CA GLY A 124 -3.22 -70.73 5.15
C GLY A 124 -1.71 -70.69 4.80
N ILE A 125 -0.87 -70.55 5.84
CA ILE A 125 0.57 -70.95 5.92
C ILE A 125 1.62 -70.02 5.28
N HIS A 126 2.46 -69.43 6.16
CA HIS A 126 3.92 -69.12 6.11
C HIS A 126 4.62 -68.75 4.76
N LEU A 127 5.60 -67.82 4.69
CA LEU A 127 6.67 -67.52 5.65
C LEU A 127 7.39 -66.18 5.34
N SER A 128 8.26 -65.76 6.26
CA SER A 128 9.35 -64.76 6.15
C SER A 128 9.02 -63.28 6.39
N MET A 129 9.91 -62.64 7.16
CA MET A 129 9.85 -61.24 7.56
C MET A 129 10.34 -60.33 6.44
N SER A 130 9.65 -59.22 6.22
CA SER A 130 10.25 -58.02 5.61
C SER A 130 9.56 -56.80 6.19
N VAL A 131 10.35 -55.85 6.68
CA VAL A 131 9.85 -54.71 7.45
C VAL A 131 8.98 -53.84 6.54
N HIS A 132 7.68 -53.85 6.79
CA HIS A 132 6.73 -52.97 6.12
C HIS A 132 6.24 -51.92 7.11
N GLY A 133 6.67 -50.68 6.87
CA GLY A 133 6.22 -49.52 7.63
C GLY A 133 4.68 -49.43 7.66
N THR A 134 4.17 -48.98 8.80
CA THR A 134 2.74 -48.93 9.11
C THR A 134 1.93 -48.14 8.06
N PRO A 135 0.60 -48.33 7.98
CA PRO A 135 -0.26 -47.50 7.14
C PRO A 135 -0.09 -46.00 7.42
N GLU A 136 0.17 -45.63 8.67
CA GLU A 136 0.54 -44.27 9.08
C GLU A 136 1.89 -43.82 8.53
N GLY A 137 2.88 -44.70 8.43
CA GLY A 137 4.16 -44.43 7.78
C GLY A 137 4.02 -44.19 6.27
N ARG A 138 3.16 -44.96 5.58
CA ARG A 138 2.82 -44.72 4.17
C ARG A 138 1.98 -43.46 3.99
N ALA A 139 1.05 -43.18 4.90
CA ALA A 139 0.26 -41.95 4.91
C ALA A 139 1.16 -40.73 5.20
N ARG A 140 2.16 -40.84 6.08
CA ARG A 140 3.17 -39.80 6.33
C ARG A 140 4.16 -39.63 5.17
N GLN A 141 4.58 -40.69 4.49
CA GLN A 141 5.36 -40.55 3.25
C GLN A 141 4.52 -40.00 2.10
N ALA A 142 3.22 -40.31 2.02
CA ALA A 142 2.29 -39.72 1.05
C ALA A 142 1.90 -38.28 1.40
N LEU A 143 1.84 -37.91 2.70
CA LEU A 143 1.70 -36.52 3.13
C LEU A 143 3.00 -35.74 2.91
N ALA A 144 4.18 -36.32 3.15
CA ALA A 144 5.46 -35.69 2.84
C ALA A 144 5.61 -35.49 1.32
N ARG A 145 5.22 -36.48 0.51
CA ARG A 145 5.15 -36.34 -0.95
C ARG A 145 4.03 -35.42 -1.45
N ARG A 146 2.97 -35.16 -0.66
CA ARG A 146 1.94 -34.14 -0.99
C ARG A 146 2.32 -32.74 -0.50
N ALA A 147 3.04 -32.62 0.61
CA ALA A 147 3.60 -31.37 1.12
C ALA A 147 4.78 -30.88 0.25
N ALA A 148 5.43 -31.78 -0.48
CA ALA A 148 6.39 -31.46 -1.53
C ALA A 148 5.74 -31.06 -2.87
N ILE A 149 4.41 -31.05 -3.00
CA ILE A 149 3.70 -30.63 -4.22
C ILE A 149 2.81 -29.42 -3.92
N HIS A 150 3.46 -28.38 -3.42
CA HIS A 150 3.15 -27.00 -3.81
C HIS A 150 4.49 -26.33 -4.16
N HIS A 151 5.01 -26.66 -5.36
CA HIS A 151 6.05 -25.85 -5.97
C HIS A 151 5.52 -24.42 -6.11
N ASN A 152 5.99 -23.52 -5.25
CA ASN A 152 6.10 -22.13 -5.62
C ASN A 152 7.30 -22.01 -6.58
N ALA A 153 7.11 -22.53 -7.80
CA ALA A 153 8.09 -22.49 -8.89
C ALA A 153 8.22 -21.04 -9.33
N GLY A 154 9.13 -20.33 -8.66
CA GLY A 154 9.02 -18.87 -8.57
C GLY A 154 10.28 -18.14 -8.11
N MET A 155 11.13 -18.73 -7.29
CA MET A 155 12.42 -18.16 -6.83
C MET A 155 13.11 -19.21 -5.94
N ILE A 156 14.35 -18.96 -5.53
CA ILE A 156 14.94 -19.71 -4.39
C ILE A 156 14.07 -19.38 -3.16
N ASN A 157 13.33 -20.38 -2.65
CA ASN A 157 12.31 -20.24 -1.60
C ASN A 157 12.90 -20.03 -0.19
N LYS A 158 13.76 -19.00 -0.05
CA LYS A 158 14.36 -18.45 1.17
C LYS A 158 14.49 -16.94 1.05
N ARG A 159 14.76 -16.23 2.16
CA ARG A 159 15.21 -14.83 2.06
C ARG A 159 16.61 -14.81 1.43
N ILE A 160 16.95 -13.77 0.65
CA ILE A 160 18.22 -13.77 -0.10
C ILE A 160 19.44 -13.87 0.84
N ASP A 161 19.34 -13.29 2.03
CA ASP A 161 20.40 -13.26 3.03
C ASP A 161 20.65 -14.65 3.68
N GLU A 162 19.63 -15.52 3.65
CA GLU A 162 19.58 -16.90 4.15
C GLU A 162 19.96 -17.97 3.09
N ILE A 163 20.31 -17.55 1.87
CA ILE A 163 20.77 -18.46 0.81
C ILE A 163 22.22 -18.88 1.11
N GLU A 164 22.44 -20.19 1.17
CA GLU A 164 23.71 -20.81 1.49
C GLU A 164 24.16 -21.73 0.33
N GLU A 165 25.43 -22.19 0.35
CA GLU A 165 25.99 -23.10 -0.67
C GLU A 165 25.09 -24.31 -0.96
N ARG A 166 24.55 -24.94 0.10
CA ARG A 166 23.64 -26.10 0.00
C ARG A 166 22.39 -25.85 -0.86
N ASP A 167 21.91 -24.60 -0.94
CA ASP A 167 20.73 -24.27 -1.72
C ASP A 167 21.09 -24.15 -3.21
N ILE A 168 22.28 -23.65 -3.52
CA ILE A 168 22.81 -23.59 -4.89
C ILE A 168 23.15 -25.00 -5.39
N ASP A 169 23.80 -25.81 -4.56
CA ASP A 169 24.11 -27.21 -4.89
C ASP A 169 22.83 -28.04 -5.05
N ALA A 170 21.74 -27.75 -4.31
CA ALA A 170 20.44 -28.39 -4.51
C ALA A 170 19.84 -28.10 -5.90
N LEU A 171 19.87 -26.84 -6.37
CA LEU A 171 19.40 -26.49 -7.73
C LEU A 171 20.09 -27.32 -8.82
N VAL A 172 21.41 -27.56 -8.68
CA VAL A 172 22.17 -28.41 -9.62
C VAL A 172 21.86 -29.90 -9.43
N THR A 173 21.70 -30.35 -8.19
CA THR A 173 21.46 -31.78 -7.86
C THR A 173 20.08 -32.24 -8.33
N ASP A 174 19.06 -31.41 -8.11
CA ASP A 174 17.68 -31.66 -8.53
C ASP A 174 17.47 -31.34 -10.03
N GLY A 175 18.43 -30.65 -10.67
CA GLY A 175 18.38 -30.27 -12.09
C GLY A 175 17.28 -29.27 -12.39
N GLU A 176 17.01 -28.35 -11.45
CA GLU A 176 15.90 -27.38 -11.52
C GLU A 176 16.05 -26.49 -12.76
N PRO A 177 15.16 -26.60 -13.77
CA PRO A 177 15.34 -25.93 -15.05
C PRO A 177 15.09 -24.42 -14.95
N GLU A 178 15.75 -23.67 -15.82
CA GLU A 178 15.47 -22.25 -16.05
C GLU A 178 13.98 -22.04 -16.29
N SER A 179 13.50 -20.91 -15.76
CA SER A 179 12.07 -20.63 -15.73
C SER A 179 11.79 -19.17 -16.02
N ARG A 180 10.53 -18.78 -15.81
CA ARG A 180 10.11 -17.38 -15.85
C ARG A 180 10.73 -16.52 -14.75
N THR A 181 11.40 -17.13 -13.77
CA THR A 181 11.86 -16.48 -12.54
C THR A 181 13.19 -17.02 -11.99
N ILE A 182 13.86 -17.94 -12.70
CA ILE A 182 15.24 -18.33 -12.42
C ILE A 182 16.06 -18.37 -13.71
N ASP A 183 17.32 -17.93 -13.62
CA ASP A 183 18.28 -17.83 -14.72
C ASP A 183 19.67 -18.28 -14.20
N TYR A 184 20.39 -19.07 -14.97
CA TYR A 184 21.75 -19.50 -14.64
C TYR A 184 22.76 -18.84 -15.57
N LYS A 185 23.90 -18.42 -15.03
CA LYS A 185 25.00 -17.80 -15.77
C LYS A 185 26.33 -18.32 -15.24
N GLY A 186 27.18 -18.86 -16.12
CA GLY A 186 28.50 -19.36 -15.71
C GLY A 186 29.42 -18.24 -15.22
N GLU A 187 29.36 -17.07 -15.87
CA GLU A 187 30.23 -15.93 -15.60
C GLU A 187 29.44 -14.64 -15.32
N LEU A 188 30.10 -13.66 -14.70
CA LEU A 188 29.57 -12.30 -14.57
C LEU A 188 29.60 -11.56 -15.91
N PRO A 189 28.66 -10.62 -16.17
CA PRO A 189 28.67 -9.83 -17.39
C PRO A 189 29.99 -9.05 -17.51
N GLY A 190 30.63 -9.18 -18.66
CA GLY A 190 31.96 -8.66 -18.92
C GLY A 190 32.04 -7.13 -19.00
N GLY A 191 33.19 -6.66 -19.49
CA GLY A 191 33.46 -5.23 -19.64
C GLY A 191 32.87 -4.62 -20.92
N LYS A 192 32.49 -5.44 -21.91
CA LYS A 192 32.07 -4.96 -23.24
C LYS A 192 30.66 -4.39 -23.18
N ASP A 193 30.35 -3.60 -24.20
CA ASP A 193 29.05 -2.90 -24.28
C ASP A 193 27.90 -3.87 -24.57
N ASP A 194 28.17 -4.97 -25.28
CA ASP A 194 27.20 -6.03 -25.55
C ASP A 194 26.85 -6.80 -24.27
N ASP A 195 27.85 -7.27 -23.51
CA ASP A 195 27.67 -7.97 -22.22
C ASP A 195 26.85 -7.12 -21.23
N LYS A 196 27.15 -5.82 -21.15
CA LYS A 196 26.40 -4.85 -20.31
C LYS A 196 24.96 -4.71 -20.75
N ARG A 197 24.73 -4.57 -22.06
CA ARG A 197 23.38 -4.45 -22.64
C ARG A 197 22.55 -5.71 -22.39
N GLU A 198 23.16 -6.88 -22.53
CA GLU A 198 22.52 -8.16 -22.29
C GLU A 198 22.06 -8.30 -20.84
N PHE A 199 22.96 -8.05 -19.89
CA PHE A 199 22.67 -8.03 -18.45
C PHE A 199 21.55 -7.06 -18.07
N LEU A 200 21.60 -5.82 -18.56
CA LEU A 200 20.54 -4.83 -18.33
C LEU A 200 19.21 -5.29 -18.94
N ALA A 201 19.25 -5.96 -20.09
CA ALA A 201 18.06 -6.50 -20.74
C ALA A 201 17.48 -7.71 -19.96
N ASP A 202 18.30 -8.58 -19.36
CA ASP A 202 17.82 -9.68 -18.50
C ASP A 202 17.18 -9.15 -17.21
N VAL A 203 17.86 -8.24 -16.51
CA VAL A 203 17.33 -7.69 -15.25
C VAL A 203 16.06 -6.87 -15.49
N SER A 204 15.99 -6.08 -16.56
CA SER A 204 14.72 -5.41 -16.92
C SER A 204 13.63 -6.39 -17.34
N ALA A 205 13.96 -7.48 -18.05
CA ALA A 205 12.97 -8.53 -18.40
C ALA A 205 12.33 -9.17 -17.16
N PHE A 206 13.11 -9.49 -16.13
CA PHE A 206 12.60 -10.00 -14.86
C PHE A 206 11.76 -8.96 -14.12
N ALA A 207 12.29 -7.73 -13.96
CA ALA A 207 11.61 -6.64 -13.26
C ALA A 207 10.25 -6.28 -13.90
N ASN A 208 10.15 -6.38 -15.22
CA ASN A 208 8.94 -6.08 -15.99
C ASN A 208 7.93 -7.23 -16.05
N ALA A 209 8.27 -8.40 -15.51
CA ALA A 209 7.42 -9.59 -15.51
C ALA A 209 6.98 -9.98 -14.09
N SER A 210 7.60 -11.02 -13.52
CA SER A 210 7.26 -11.58 -12.21
C SER A 210 8.35 -11.37 -11.15
N GLY A 211 9.46 -10.73 -11.50
CA GLY A 211 10.71 -10.83 -10.73
C GLY A 211 11.39 -12.20 -10.93
N GLY A 212 12.49 -12.42 -10.22
CA GLY A 212 13.23 -13.68 -10.25
C GLY A 212 14.62 -13.60 -9.61
N ASP A 213 15.34 -14.72 -9.62
CA ASP A 213 16.73 -14.85 -9.21
C ASP A 213 17.63 -15.13 -10.42
N ILE A 214 18.75 -14.41 -10.55
CA ILE A 214 19.82 -14.74 -11.48
C ILE A 214 21.00 -15.26 -10.67
N VAL A 215 21.45 -16.49 -10.97
CA VAL A 215 22.54 -17.17 -10.24
C VAL A 215 23.79 -17.20 -11.11
N PHE A 216 24.81 -16.45 -10.69
CA PHE A 216 26.10 -16.33 -11.37
C PHE A 216 27.17 -17.25 -10.75
N GLY A 217 27.88 -18.01 -11.58
CA GLY A 217 28.81 -19.06 -11.19
C GLY A 217 28.26 -20.48 -11.40
N VAL A 218 27.18 -20.64 -12.16
CA VAL A 218 26.54 -21.93 -12.47
C VAL A 218 26.43 -22.11 -13.99
N GLU A 219 27.00 -23.19 -14.51
CA GLU A 219 26.93 -23.55 -15.94
C GLU A 219 25.58 -24.19 -16.27
N GLU A 220 24.86 -23.64 -17.26
CA GLU A 220 23.75 -24.33 -17.92
C GLU A 220 24.28 -25.43 -18.86
N GLY A 221 23.46 -26.46 -19.13
CA GLY A 221 23.79 -27.51 -20.08
C GLY A 221 23.71 -27.05 -21.54
N GLU A 222 24.33 -27.81 -22.44
CA GLU A 222 24.24 -27.57 -23.89
C GLU A 222 23.18 -28.47 -24.56
N GLY A 223 22.74 -28.07 -25.76
CA GLY A 223 21.81 -28.85 -26.58
C GLY A 223 20.47 -29.13 -25.90
N ASP A 224 20.07 -30.40 -25.82
CA ASP A 224 18.83 -30.85 -25.19
C ASP A 224 18.75 -30.60 -23.67
N LYS A 225 19.85 -30.16 -23.05
CA LYS A 225 19.93 -29.78 -21.63
C LYS A 225 20.06 -28.26 -21.42
N LYS A 226 19.80 -27.45 -22.45
CA LYS A 226 19.84 -26.00 -22.33
C LYS A 226 18.86 -25.50 -21.25
N GLY A 227 19.31 -24.56 -20.43
CA GLY A 227 18.58 -24.08 -19.27
C GLY A 227 18.57 -25.04 -18.07
N ILE A 228 19.21 -26.21 -18.11
CA ILE A 228 19.34 -27.07 -16.94
C ILE A 228 20.70 -26.79 -16.28
N PRO A 229 20.78 -26.46 -14.98
CA PRO A 229 22.05 -26.24 -14.30
C PRO A 229 22.81 -27.57 -14.20
N THR A 230 24.07 -27.58 -14.63
CA THR A 230 24.89 -28.80 -14.67
C THR A 230 26.05 -28.80 -13.68
N LYS A 231 26.58 -27.62 -13.34
CA LYS A 231 27.78 -27.51 -12.49
C LYS A 231 27.91 -26.13 -11.84
N VAL A 232 28.20 -26.10 -10.54
CA VAL A 232 28.59 -24.87 -9.84
C VAL A 232 30.11 -24.67 -9.99
N VAL A 233 30.50 -23.79 -10.91
CA VAL A 233 31.92 -23.43 -11.16
C VAL A 233 32.39 -22.37 -10.16
N GLY A 234 31.51 -21.44 -9.80
CA GLY A 234 31.81 -20.25 -9.00
C GLY A 234 32.59 -19.18 -9.77
N LEU A 235 32.84 -18.05 -9.12
CA LEU A 235 33.32 -16.82 -9.72
C LEU A 235 34.68 -16.40 -9.17
N SER A 236 35.60 -16.05 -10.07
CA SER A 236 36.95 -15.61 -9.70
C SER A 236 37.06 -14.07 -9.62
N GLY A 237 38.02 -13.58 -8.82
CA GLY A 237 38.33 -12.16 -8.68
C GLY A 237 37.71 -11.49 -7.46
N ASP A 238 37.70 -10.16 -7.46
CA ASP A 238 37.12 -9.32 -6.40
C ASP A 238 35.59 -9.30 -6.51
N MET A 239 34.91 -9.96 -5.57
CA MET A 239 33.45 -10.03 -5.53
C MET A 239 32.81 -8.72 -5.09
N ASP A 240 33.44 -7.96 -4.20
CA ASP A 240 32.83 -6.77 -3.61
C ASP A 240 32.89 -5.61 -4.64
N GLY A 241 34.03 -5.47 -5.31
CA GLY A 241 34.16 -4.61 -6.49
C GLY A 241 33.26 -5.05 -7.65
N ALA A 242 33.01 -6.35 -7.83
CA ALA A 242 32.07 -6.85 -8.83
C ALA A 242 30.62 -6.49 -8.49
N ILE A 243 30.18 -6.63 -7.24
CA ILE A 243 28.83 -6.23 -6.78
C ILE A 243 28.61 -4.73 -7.02
N LEU A 244 29.54 -3.88 -6.56
CA LEU A 244 29.48 -2.43 -6.77
C LEU A 244 29.42 -2.06 -8.26
N ARG A 245 30.15 -2.78 -9.11
CA ARG A 245 30.11 -2.61 -10.56
C ARG A 245 28.73 -2.97 -11.14
N LEU A 246 28.13 -4.09 -10.73
CA LEU A 246 26.79 -4.51 -11.17
C LEU A 246 25.72 -3.48 -10.76
N GLU A 247 25.71 -3.05 -9.50
CA GLU A 247 24.80 -2.01 -9.00
C GLU A 247 24.93 -0.69 -9.76
N SER A 248 26.17 -0.25 -10.02
CA SER A 248 26.45 0.98 -10.78
C SER A 248 25.94 0.88 -12.22
N MET A 249 26.14 -0.27 -12.88
CA MET A 249 25.61 -0.53 -14.22
C MET A 249 24.07 -0.52 -14.23
N LEU A 250 23.42 -1.15 -13.24
CA LEU A 250 21.96 -1.17 -13.11
C LEU A 250 21.37 0.23 -12.86
N ARG A 251 21.99 1.01 -11.97
CA ARG A 251 21.56 2.37 -11.61
C ARG A 251 21.70 3.37 -12.76
N SER A 252 22.66 3.16 -13.66
CA SER A 252 22.93 4.05 -14.80
C SER A 252 22.37 3.56 -16.14
N GLY A 253 22.08 2.26 -16.27
CA GLY A 253 21.65 1.62 -17.50
C GLY A 253 20.16 1.30 -17.61
N LEU A 254 19.38 1.53 -16.54
CA LEU A 254 17.92 1.33 -16.52
C LEU A 254 17.18 2.64 -16.20
N GLU A 255 16.03 2.84 -16.85
CA GLU A 255 15.10 3.94 -16.56
C GLU A 255 13.65 3.45 -16.57
N PRO A 256 12.85 3.70 -15.51
CA PRO A 256 13.26 4.26 -14.22
C PRO A 256 14.29 3.38 -13.51
N VAL A 257 14.95 3.91 -12.48
CA VAL A 257 15.88 3.12 -11.64
C VAL A 257 15.08 2.03 -10.91
N LEU A 258 15.65 0.83 -10.79
CA LEU A 258 15.00 -0.34 -10.19
C LEU A 258 15.23 -0.39 -8.66
N PRO A 259 14.21 -0.17 -7.81
CA PRO A 259 14.33 -0.28 -6.37
C PRO A 259 14.26 -1.74 -5.89
N GLY A 260 14.72 -2.01 -4.66
CA GLY A 260 14.57 -3.30 -3.98
C GLY A 260 15.43 -4.46 -4.51
N LEU A 261 16.26 -4.21 -5.52
CA LEU A 261 17.24 -5.16 -6.05
C LEU A 261 18.30 -5.48 -4.98
N ARG A 262 18.60 -6.78 -4.78
CA ARG A 262 19.62 -7.25 -3.83
C ARG A 262 20.59 -8.20 -4.52
N ILE A 263 21.89 -8.06 -4.24
CA ILE A 263 22.92 -8.98 -4.70
C ILE A 263 23.58 -9.61 -3.47
N ARG A 264 23.52 -10.95 -3.36
CA ARG A 264 24.12 -11.72 -2.28
C ARG A 264 25.28 -12.53 -2.83
N ARG A 265 26.46 -12.35 -2.25
CA ARG A 265 27.57 -13.30 -2.35
C ARG A 265 27.28 -14.53 -1.50
N VAL A 266 27.40 -15.72 -2.08
CA VAL A 266 27.30 -17.01 -1.38
C VAL A 266 28.69 -17.64 -1.41
N ASP A 267 29.34 -17.68 -0.26
CA ASP A 267 30.64 -18.34 -0.10
C ASP A 267 30.49 -19.87 -0.08
N ARG A 268 31.50 -20.55 -0.60
CA ARG A 268 31.52 -21.99 -0.82
C ARG A 268 32.69 -22.64 -0.07
N ALA A 269 32.43 -23.79 0.57
CA ALA A 269 33.44 -24.52 1.33
C ALA A 269 34.48 -25.19 0.43
N ALA A 270 34.09 -25.57 -0.80
CA ALA A 270 34.92 -26.34 -1.72
C ALA A 270 35.08 -25.68 -3.11
N GLY A 271 35.02 -24.34 -3.19
CA GLY A 271 35.21 -23.64 -4.46
C GLY A 271 35.14 -22.12 -4.36
N PRO A 272 35.28 -21.40 -5.49
CA PRO A 272 35.05 -19.96 -5.53
C PRO A 272 33.56 -19.62 -5.32
N PRO A 273 33.24 -18.41 -4.83
CA PRO A 273 31.88 -18.01 -4.45
C PRO A 273 30.93 -17.87 -5.65
N VAL A 274 29.63 -17.85 -5.36
CA VAL A 274 28.53 -17.62 -6.31
C VAL A 274 27.88 -16.26 -5.99
N LEU A 275 27.34 -15.55 -6.98
CA LEU A 275 26.47 -14.39 -6.72
C LEU A 275 25.02 -14.72 -7.06
N VAL A 276 24.10 -14.45 -6.15
CA VAL A 276 22.65 -14.46 -6.40
C VAL A 276 22.18 -13.02 -6.50
N LEU A 277 21.64 -12.65 -7.66
CA LEU A 277 20.98 -11.37 -7.90
C LEU A 277 19.46 -11.59 -7.85
N ARG A 278 18.82 -11.09 -6.80
CA ARG A 278 17.35 -11.09 -6.69
C ARG A 278 16.79 -9.82 -7.31
N VAL A 279 16.01 -10.02 -8.37
CA VAL A 279 15.30 -8.98 -9.11
C VAL A 279 13.84 -8.99 -8.63
N PRO A 280 13.37 -8.02 -7.84
CA PRO A 280 11.95 -7.96 -7.49
C PRO A 280 11.11 -7.67 -8.73
N LYS A 281 9.84 -8.12 -8.70
CA LYS A 281 8.82 -7.58 -9.61
C LYS A 281 8.72 -6.07 -9.37
N SER A 282 8.85 -5.26 -10.42
CA SER A 282 8.83 -3.81 -10.26
C SER A 282 7.46 -3.20 -10.51
N TRP A 283 7.06 -2.33 -9.59
CA TRP A 283 5.88 -1.47 -9.71
C TRP A 283 6.12 -0.21 -10.56
N LEU A 284 7.38 0.05 -10.92
CA LEU A 284 7.79 1.10 -11.86
C LEU A 284 8.02 0.57 -13.28
N ALA A 285 7.69 -0.71 -13.55
CA ALA A 285 7.71 -1.27 -14.89
C ALA A 285 6.82 -0.47 -15.86
N PRO A 286 7.09 -0.45 -17.19
CA PRO A 286 8.19 -1.13 -17.84
C PRO A 286 9.50 -0.32 -17.69
N HIS A 287 10.54 -0.99 -17.19
CA HIS A 287 11.92 -0.51 -17.20
C HIS A 287 12.50 -0.61 -18.60
N ARG A 288 13.05 0.50 -19.07
CA ARG A 288 13.79 0.65 -20.31
C ARG A 288 15.28 0.43 -20.04
N VAL A 289 15.97 -0.28 -20.92
CA VAL A 289 17.44 -0.20 -21.01
C VAL A 289 17.80 1.11 -21.70
N THR A 290 18.65 1.94 -21.09
CA THR A 290 19.08 3.24 -21.65
C THR A 290 20.55 3.26 -22.11
N PHE A 291 21.30 2.21 -21.76
CA PHE A 291 22.73 2.12 -22.02
C PHE A 291 23.08 2.33 -23.50
N ARG A 292 23.88 3.37 -23.79
CA ARG A 292 24.29 3.81 -25.14
C ARG A 292 23.12 4.05 -26.12
N GLY A 293 21.97 4.54 -25.63
CA GLY A 293 20.80 4.80 -26.49
C GLY A 293 20.12 3.53 -26.99
N HIS A 294 20.33 2.40 -26.30
CA HIS A 294 19.64 1.15 -26.58
C HIS A 294 18.22 1.14 -25.98
N ASP A 295 17.42 2.12 -26.37
CA ASP A 295 16.08 2.44 -25.83
C ASP A 295 15.04 1.34 -26.07
N ARG A 296 15.16 0.25 -25.33
CA ARG A 296 14.36 -0.97 -25.49
C ARG A 296 13.83 -1.48 -24.16
N PHE A 297 12.61 -1.97 -24.20
CA PHE A 297 11.92 -2.61 -23.09
C PHE A 297 11.88 -4.11 -23.32
N TYR A 298 12.10 -4.87 -22.26
CA TYR A 298 12.16 -6.33 -22.29
C TYR A 298 11.17 -6.95 -21.30
N VAL A 299 10.75 -8.18 -21.56
CA VAL A 299 9.86 -8.96 -20.70
C VAL A 299 10.33 -10.42 -20.65
N ARG A 300 10.20 -11.06 -19.48
CA ARG A 300 10.48 -12.50 -19.34
C ARG A 300 9.25 -13.31 -19.75
N THR A 301 9.43 -14.15 -20.77
CA THR A 301 8.48 -15.15 -21.26
C THR A 301 8.84 -16.55 -20.73
N SER A 302 8.07 -17.57 -21.08
CA SER A 302 8.46 -18.97 -20.83
C SER A 302 9.56 -19.48 -21.76
N ALA A 303 9.93 -18.72 -22.81
CA ALA A 303 11.00 -19.03 -23.74
C ALA A 303 12.25 -18.13 -23.51
N GLY A 304 12.34 -17.47 -22.35
CA GLY A 304 13.40 -16.52 -22.02
C GLY A 304 12.99 -15.06 -22.22
N LYS A 305 13.97 -14.19 -22.53
CA LYS A 305 13.79 -12.74 -22.69
C LYS A 305 13.28 -12.37 -24.08
N ASP A 306 12.21 -11.59 -24.16
CA ASP A 306 11.71 -10.99 -25.41
C ASP A 306 11.55 -9.46 -25.29
N LYS A 307 11.41 -8.76 -26.42
CA LYS A 307 11.16 -7.31 -26.50
C LYS A 307 9.66 -7.04 -26.39
N MET A 308 9.27 -6.10 -25.53
CA MET A 308 7.87 -5.71 -25.43
C MET A 308 7.34 -5.06 -26.72
N ASP A 309 6.18 -5.50 -27.18
CA ASP A 309 5.45 -4.86 -28.29
C ASP A 309 4.64 -3.62 -27.83
N VAL A 310 3.94 -2.94 -28.75
CA VAL A 310 3.14 -1.74 -28.42
C VAL A 310 1.93 -2.07 -27.54
N THR A 311 1.38 -3.27 -27.64
CA THR A 311 0.24 -3.76 -26.85
C THR A 311 0.69 -4.08 -25.42
N GLU A 312 1.80 -4.80 -25.28
CA GLU A 312 2.44 -5.14 -24.01
C GLU A 312 2.95 -3.89 -23.30
N LEU A 313 3.55 -2.94 -24.02
CA LEU A 313 3.92 -1.63 -23.46
C LEU A 313 2.70 -0.87 -22.95
N ARG A 314 1.60 -0.81 -23.73
CA ARG A 314 0.35 -0.18 -23.26
C ARG A 314 -0.23 -0.86 -22.04
N ALA A 315 -0.20 -2.20 -21.99
CA ALA A 315 -0.64 -2.95 -20.81
C ALA A 315 0.25 -2.70 -19.59
N ALA A 316 1.58 -2.73 -19.76
CA ALA A 316 2.55 -2.44 -18.71
C ALA A 316 2.40 -1.01 -18.18
N PHE A 317 2.28 0.00 -19.06
CA PHE A 317 2.02 1.38 -18.66
C PHE A 317 0.64 1.56 -18.01
N ALA A 318 -0.43 0.89 -18.48
CA ALA A 318 -1.72 0.93 -17.81
C ALA A 318 -1.70 0.28 -16.41
N LEU A 319 -0.83 -0.71 -16.19
CA LEU A 319 -0.59 -1.31 -14.88
C LEU A 319 0.26 -0.40 -13.97
N SER A 320 1.12 0.47 -14.51
CA SER A 320 2.07 1.28 -13.73
C SER A 320 1.75 2.78 -13.60
N GLU A 321 0.93 3.37 -14.48
CA GLU A 321 0.16 4.58 -14.16
C GLU A 321 -0.79 4.34 -12.95
N GLY A 322 -0.95 3.08 -12.56
CA GLY A 322 -1.87 2.62 -11.53
C GLY A 322 -1.58 3.14 -10.12
N LEU A 323 -0.41 2.88 -9.52
CA LEU A 323 -0.35 2.82 -8.04
C LEU A 323 -0.54 4.17 -7.32
N PRO A 324 0.24 5.24 -7.58
CA PRO A 324 0.05 6.51 -6.86
C PRO A 324 -1.34 7.13 -7.09
N GLU A 325 -1.88 7.03 -8.31
CA GLU A 325 -3.21 7.59 -8.60
C GLU A 325 -4.36 6.68 -8.12
N ARG A 326 -4.17 5.36 -8.04
CA ARG A 326 -5.10 4.45 -7.33
C ARG A 326 -5.11 4.74 -5.83
N LEU A 327 -3.94 4.93 -5.21
CA LEU A 327 -3.84 5.28 -3.78
C LEU A 327 -4.50 6.63 -3.49
N ARG A 328 -4.22 7.67 -4.31
CA ARG A 328 -4.90 8.97 -4.22
C ARG A 328 -6.40 8.88 -4.44
N ARG A 329 -6.85 8.08 -5.42
CA ARG A 329 -8.28 7.85 -5.70
C ARG A 329 -8.97 7.15 -4.53
N PHE A 330 -8.40 6.04 -4.06
CA PHE A 330 -8.89 5.30 -2.90
C PHE A 330 -9.00 6.21 -1.67
N ARG A 331 -7.91 6.92 -1.32
CA ARG A 331 -7.87 7.87 -0.21
C ARG A 331 -8.97 8.94 -0.35
N ARG A 332 -9.10 9.55 -1.53
CA ARG A 332 -10.13 10.56 -1.84
C ARG A 332 -11.56 10.03 -1.72
N GLU A 333 -11.84 8.84 -2.25
CA GLU A 333 -13.16 8.20 -2.18
C GLU A 333 -13.53 7.83 -0.74
N ARG A 334 -12.59 7.25 0.01
CA ARG A 334 -12.79 6.90 1.43
C ARG A 334 -12.97 8.13 2.33
N LEU A 335 -12.13 9.15 2.17
CA LEU A 335 -12.27 10.40 2.94
C LEU A 335 -13.57 11.14 2.63
N ALA A 336 -14.10 11.07 1.40
CA ALA A 336 -15.39 11.66 1.06
C ALA A 336 -16.56 11.03 1.86
N LEU A 337 -16.56 9.70 2.02
CA LEU A 337 -17.55 9.00 2.86
C LEU A 337 -17.42 9.40 4.34
N ILE A 338 -16.19 9.46 4.86
CA ILE A 338 -15.93 9.88 6.25
C ILE A 338 -16.36 11.35 6.49
N ALA A 339 -16.11 12.24 5.53
CA ALA A 339 -16.52 13.64 5.60
C ALA A 339 -18.05 13.82 5.52
N ALA A 340 -18.74 12.99 4.73
CA ALA A 340 -20.20 12.94 4.66
C ALA A 340 -20.86 12.31 5.91
N GLY A 341 -20.07 11.66 6.78
CA GLY A 341 -20.58 10.89 7.92
C GLY A 341 -21.10 9.50 7.54
N GLU A 342 -20.91 9.06 6.29
CA GLU A 342 -21.23 7.72 5.77
C GLU A 342 -20.18 6.69 6.24
N THR A 343 -20.01 6.63 7.56
CA THR A 343 -19.03 5.79 8.25
C THR A 343 -19.63 4.45 8.67
N PRO A 344 -18.83 3.37 8.69
CA PRO A 344 -19.31 2.03 9.04
C PRO A 344 -19.67 1.89 10.53
N ALA A 345 -19.26 2.82 11.40
CA ALA A 345 -19.83 3.03 12.73
C ALA A 345 -19.97 4.55 12.98
N PRO A 346 -21.06 5.03 13.61
CA PRO A 346 -21.21 6.45 13.88
C PRO A 346 -20.08 6.97 14.77
N LEU A 347 -19.31 7.95 14.27
CA LEU A 347 -18.27 8.64 15.03
C LEU A 347 -18.79 9.91 15.70
N VAL A 348 -18.19 10.29 16.82
CA VAL A 348 -18.43 11.61 17.45
C VAL A 348 -18.03 12.75 16.49
N PRO A 349 -18.80 13.85 16.40
CA PRO A 349 -18.45 15.00 15.56
C PRO A 349 -17.16 15.68 16.02
N GLY A 350 -16.44 16.28 15.08
CA GLY A 350 -15.23 17.08 15.35
C GLY A 350 -13.99 16.61 14.58
N PRO A 351 -12.78 16.94 15.08
CA PRO A 351 -11.51 16.57 14.45
C PRO A 351 -11.26 15.07 14.51
N LYS A 352 -10.59 14.55 13.48
CA LYS A 352 -10.35 13.11 13.29
C LYS A 352 -8.96 12.85 12.74
N VAL A 353 -8.38 11.71 13.08
CA VAL A 353 -7.29 11.10 12.33
C VAL A 353 -7.83 9.88 11.59
N VAL A 354 -7.39 9.69 10.36
CA VAL A 354 -7.69 8.54 9.51
C VAL A 354 -6.37 7.94 9.07
N LEU A 355 -6.19 6.64 9.29
CA LEU A 355 -5.06 5.88 8.78
C LEU A 355 -5.59 4.80 7.85
N HIS A 356 -5.28 4.91 6.57
CA HIS A 356 -5.47 3.82 5.62
C HIS A 356 -4.20 2.97 5.57
N VAL A 357 -4.33 1.66 5.78
CA VAL A 357 -3.22 0.70 5.62
C VAL A 357 -3.58 -0.21 4.44
N VAL A 358 -2.89 -0.04 3.33
CA VAL A 358 -3.25 -0.61 2.02
C VAL A 358 -2.15 -1.56 1.56
N PRO A 359 -2.37 -2.89 1.56
CA PRO A 359 -1.40 -3.82 0.98
C PRO A 359 -1.30 -3.58 -0.53
N PHE A 360 -0.14 -3.87 -1.14
CA PHE A 360 0.02 -3.70 -2.59
C PHE A 360 -1.06 -4.45 -3.39
N ASP A 361 -1.31 -5.73 -3.05
CA ASP A 361 -2.28 -6.60 -3.74
C ASP A 361 -3.73 -6.40 -3.24
N ALA A 362 -4.07 -5.15 -2.89
CA ALA A 362 -5.43 -4.80 -2.50
C ALA A 362 -6.39 -4.98 -3.69
N GLY A 363 -7.30 -5.95 -3.56
CA GLY A 363 -8.27 -6.33 -4.59
C GLY A 363 -8.54 -7.84 -4.71
N ARG A 364 -7.71 -8.70 -4.12
CA ARG A 364 -7.97 -10.15 -4.05
C ARG A 364 -9.24 -10.46 -3.23
N HIS A 365 -9.92 -11.56 -3.55
CA HIS A 365 -11.12 -11.98 -2.82
C HIS A 365 -10.75 -12.53 -1.43
N LEU A 366 -10.95 -11.72 -0.39
CA LEU A 366 -10.63 -12.06 0.99
C LEU A 366 -11.84 -12.71 1.69
N ASP A 367 -11.65 -13.88 2.31
CA ASP A 367 -12.66 -14.49 3.19
C ASP A 367 -12.76 -13.68 4.49
N MET A 368 -13.86 -12.93 4.64
CA MET A 368 -14.12 -12.13 5.85
C MET A 368 -14.20 -13.00 7.12
N THR A 369 -14.49 -14.30 7.03
CA THR A 369 -14.51 -15.20 8.18
C THR A 369 -13.11 -15.58 8.67
N ALA A 370 -12.08 -15.49 7.81
CA ALA A 370 -10.69 -15.58 8.23
C ALA A 370 -10.28 -14.32 9.02
N VAL A 371 -10.62 -13.12 8.50
CA VAL A 371 -10.43 -11.84 9.21
C VAL A 371 -11.09 -11.84 10.60
N ALA A 372 -12.26 -12.46 10.72
CA ALA A 372 -12.98 -12.57 11.99
C ALA A 372 -12.35 -13.54 13.01
N ARG A 373 -11.40 -14.40 12.60
CA ARG A 373 -10.60 -15.24 13.51
C ARG A 373 -9.43 -14.45 14.08
N GLU A 374 -8.78 -13.65 13.25
CA GLU A 374 -7.69 -12.72 13.61
C GLU A 374 -8.19 -11.42 14.30
N LYS A 375 -9.35 -11.48 14.96
CA LYS A 375 -10.01 -10.31 15.57
C LYS A 375 -9.20 -9.63 16.68
N ASP A 376 -8.24 -10.33 17.27
CA ASP A 376 -7.43 -9.82 18.39
C ASP A 376 -6.32 -8.85 17.89
N GLU A 377 -5.94 -8.93 16.61
CA GLU A 377 -5.12 -7.91 15.93
C GLU A 377 -5.96 -6.74 15.38
N LEU A 378 -7.30 -6.85 15.41
CA LEU A 378 -8.23 -5.87 14.84
C LEU A 378 -8.82 -4.94 15.92
N GLU A 379 -7.95 -4.12 16.52
CA GLU A 379 -8.36 -3.09 17.50
C GLU A 379 -8.43 -1.67 16.88
N PRO A 380 -9.51 -0.92 17.09
CA PRO A 380 -9.55 0.52 16.83
C PRO A 380 -8.53 1.30 17.66
N MET A 381 -8.03 2.44 17.15
CA MET A 381 -7.22 3.37 17.95
C MET A 381 -8.01 3.86 19.17
N ASN A 382 -7.37 3.98 20.34
CA ASN A 382 -7.95 4.53 21.56
C ASN A 382 -9.39 4.03 21.87
N THR A 383 -9.56 2.74 22.11
CA THR A 383 -10.81 2.18 22.66
C THR A 383 -10.53 1.23 23.82
N THR A 384 -11.55 1.02 24.66
CA THR A 384 -11.52 0.06 25.77
C THR A 384 -12.49 -1.11 25.55
N TYR A 385 -13.48 -0.95 24.68
CA TYR A 385 -14.56 -1.93 24.48
C TYR A 385 -14.88 -2.06 22.99
N VAL A 386 -14.46 -3.17 22.39
CA VAL A 386 -14.59 -3.39 20.95
C VAL A 386 -15.87 -4.16 20.63
N GLY A 387 -16.68 -3.63 19.70
CA GLY A 387 -17.75 -4.34 19.02
C GLY A 387 -17.31 -4.81 17.64
N TYR A 388 -17.57 -6.08 17.30
CA TYR A 388 -17.23 -6.66 16.00
C TYR A 388 -18.48 -6.94 15.17
N ARG A 389 -18.45 -6.67 13.86
CA ARG A 389 -19.55 -7.01 12.92
C ARG A 389 -19.09 -7.15 11.47
N PHE A 390 -19.82 -7.95 10.71
CA PHE A 390 -19.74 -7.97 9.24
C PHE A 390 -20.63 -6.88 8.62
N ASN A 391 -20.23 -6.32 7.49
CA ASN A 391 -21.05 -5.42 6.67
C ASN A 391 -20.81 -5.61 5.15
N VAL A 392 -21.42 -4.76 4.33
CA VAL A 392 -21.31 -4.81 2.86
C VAL A 392 -19.91 -4.48 2.34
N ASP A 393 -19.10 -3.77 3.13
CA ASP A 393 -17.74 -3.36 2.77
C ASP A 393 -16.68 -4.36 3.26
N GLY A 394 -16.86 -4.98 4.44
CA GLY A 394 -16.00 -6.06 4.94
C GLY A 394 -16.30 -6.47 6.38
N TYR A 395 -15.26 -6.48 7.22
CA TYR A 395 -15.33 -6.79 8.65
C TYR A 395 -14.89 -5.57 9.47
N LEU A 396 -15.69 -5.21 10.46
CA LEU A 396 -15.56 -3.99 11.24
C LEU A 396 -15.34 -4.33 12.71
N ALA A 397 -14.31 -3.76 13.31
CA ALA A 397 -14.20 -3.55 14.74
C ALA A 397 -14.46 -2.06 15.03
N HIS A 398 -15.24 -1.75 16.06
CA HIS A 398 -15.56 -0.37 16.42
C HIS A 398 -15.68 -0.17 17.91
N ASP A 399 -15.43 1.06 18.37
CA ASP A 399 -15.68 1.46 19.75
C ASP A 399 -17.16 1.24 20.13
N ARG A 400 -17.37 0.65 21.31
CA ARG A 400 -18.69 0.33 21.85
C ARG A 400 -18.86 0.96 23.23
N PRO A 401 -19.28 2.24 23.30
CA PRO A 401 -19.46 2.95 24.55
C PRO A 401 -20.38 2.22 25.54
N SER A 402 -19.98 2.19 26.81
CA SER A 402 -20.79 1.64 27.90
C SER A 402 -21.91 2.62 28.28
N GLY A 403 -23.06 2.52 27.62
CA GLY A 403 -24.21 3.40 27.91
C GLY A 403 -25.31 3.38 26.85
N PRO A 404 -26.25 4.35 26.89
CA PRO A 404 -27.21 4.54 25.80
C PRO A 404 -26.48 4.87 24.49
N ALA A 405 -27.11 4.58 23.35
CA ALA A 405 -26.53 4.71 22.02
C ALA A 405 -25.95 6.11 21.75
N ARG A 406 -24.63 6.23 21.96
CA ARG A 406 -23.80 7.37 21.58
C ARG A 406 -22.93 6.95 20.38
N PRO A 407 -22.56 7.88 19.50
CA PRO A 407 -21.48 7.64 18.55
C PRO A 407 -20.22 7.19 19.29
N GLY A 408 -19.46 6.27 18.70
CA GLY A 408 -18.18 5.83 19.21
C GLY A 408 -17.07 6.83 18.90
N GLU A 409 -15.91 6.64 19.51
CA GLU A 409 -14.74 7.49 19.25
C GLU A 409 -13.88 6.98 18.09
N SER A 410 -13.90 5.68 17.80
CA SER A 410 -13.06 5.10 16.74
C SER A 410 -13.64 3.83 16.10
N TYR A 411 -13.10 3.48 14.93
CA TYR A 411 -13.27 2.17 14.30
C TYR A 411 -12.03 1.75 13.52
N VAL A 412 -11.94 0.45 13.22
CA VAL A 412 -11.12 -0.10 12.15
C VAL A 412 -11.96 -1.04 11.28
N GLN A 413 -11.97 -0.79 9.98
CA GLN A 413 -12.70 -1.55 8.96
C GLN A 413 -11.67 -2.24 8.05
N VAL A 414 -11.67 -3.57 8.03
CA VAL A 414 -11.05 -4.34 6.95
C VAL A 414 -12.04 -4.35 5.78
N LEU A 415 -11.63 -3.83 4.64
CA LEU A 415 -12.42 -3.82 3.41
C LEU A 415 -12.24 -5.16 2.65
N ARG A 416 -13.19 -5.51 1.79
CA ARG A 416 -13.12 -6.70 0.90
C ARG A 416 -11.91 -6.70 -0.03
N SER A 417 -11.30 -5.55 -0.30
CA SER A 417 -10.03 -5.43 -1.02
C SER A 417 -8.82 -5.85 -0.18
N GLY A 418 -8.95 -5.98 1.14
CA GLY A 418 -7.84 -6.16 2.07
C GLY A 418 -7.23 -4.87 2.60
N ALA A 419 -7.67 -3.69 2.14
CA ALA A 419 -7.26 -2.42 2.76
C ALA A 419 -7.94 -2.23 4.12
N LEU A 420 -7.19 -1.75 5.11
CA LEU A 420 -7.71 -1.35 6.41
C LEU A 420 -7.96 0.17 6.42
N GLU A 421 -9.06 0.57 7.06
CA GLU A 421 -9.39 1.94 7.36
C GLU A 421 -9.59 2.09 8.86
N TYR A 422 -8.61 2.71 9.52
CA TYR A 422 -8.75 3.20 10.89
C TYR A 422 -9.27 4.63 10.84
N ALA A 423 -10.25 4.95 11.68
CA ALA A 423 -10.67 6.33 11.90
C ALA A 423 -10.89 6.55 13.41
N TRP A 424 -10.39 7.67 13.92
CA TRP A 424 -10.48 8.04 15.33
C TRP A 424 -10.78 9.54 15.45
N ALA A 425 -11.86 9.85 16.15
CA ALA A 425 -12.36 11.18 16.43
C ALA A 425 -12.12 11.57 17.90
N ARG A 426 -12.43 12.83 18.26
CA ARG A 426 -12.13 13.42 19.57
C ARG A 426 -10.63 13.43 19.88
N LEU A 427 -9.84 14.02 18.97
CA LEU A 427 -8.39 14.18 19.13
C LEU A 427 -7.96 15.19 20.23
N CYS A 428 -8.91 15.89 20.85
CA CYS A 428 -8.61 16.94 21.84
C CYS A 428 -9.19 16.61 23.20
N TRP A 429 -8.37 16.78 24.23
CA TRP A 429 -8.76 16.73 25.64
C TRP A 429 -8.44 18.08 26.31
N GLY A 430 -8.62 18.17 27.63
CA GLY A 430 -8.41 19.43 28.37
C GLY A 430 -9.58 20.42 28.23
N LYS A 431 -9.47 21.56 28.93
CA LYS A 431 -10.56 22.54 29.09
C LYS A 431 -10.82 23.39 27.85
N ASP A 432 -9.80 23.62 27.03
CA ASP A 432 -9.90 24.46 25.83
C ASP A 432 -10.47 23.71 24.61
N GLN A 433 -10.38 22.37 24.63
CA GLN A 433 -10.71 21.47 23.51
C GLN A 433 -10.00 21.87 22.20
N ARG A 434 -8.76 22.38 22.30
CA ARG A 434 -7.96 22.88 21.17
C ARG A 434 -6.59 22.24 21.03
N THR A 435 -6.13 21.54 22.07
CA THR A 435 -4.81 20.90 22.08
C THR A 435 -4.95 19.39 21.82
N ILE A 436 -4.16 18.87 20.88
CA ILE A 436 -3.99 17.45 20.58
C ILE A 436 -2.75 16.95 21.33
N ASP A 437 -2.87 15.87 22.10
CA ASP A 437 -1.72 15.28 22.79
C ASP A 437 -0.82 14.52 21.80
N ARG A 438 0.47 14.90 21.76
CA ARG A 438 1.44 14.35 20.81
C ARG A 438 1.86 12.91 21.07
N PHE A 439 1.89 12.48 22.33
CA PHE A 439 2.27 11.12 22.68
C PHE A 439 1.10 10.19 22.35
N PHE A 440 -0.11 10.63 22.69
CA PHE A 440 -1.32 9.85 22.46
C PHE A 440 -1.66 9.73 20.97
N LEU A 441 -1.55 10.81 20.19
CA LEU A 441 -1.81 10.75 18.74
C LEU A 441 -0.82 9.81 18.04
N GLU A 442 0.48 10.11 18.12
CA GLU A 442 1.48 9.39 17.34
C GLU A 442 1.67 7.95 17.83
N GLY A 443 1.57 7.70 19.14
CA GLY A 443 1.60 6.35 19.71
C GLY A 443 0.47 5.46 19.24
N ASN A 444 -0.77 5.96 19.20
CA ASN A 444 -1.92 5.20 18.68
C ASN A 444 -1.80 4.96 17.16
N VAL A 445 -1.24 5.89 16.38
CA VAL A 445 -1.02 5.71 14.94
C VAL A 445 0.09 4.69 14.66
N VAL A 446 1.17 4.70 15.44
CA VAL A 446 2.23 3.68 15.41
C VAL A 446 1.66 2.28 15.69
N GLU A 447 0.87 2.15 16.76
CA GLU A 447 0.31 0.86 17.17
C GLU A 447 -0.71 0.33 16.15
N ALA A 448 -1.56 1.22 15.60
CA ALA A 448 -2.47 0.87 14.52
C ALA A 448 -1.73 0.39 13.25
N LEU A 449 -0.59 1.00 12.90
CA LEU A 449 0.23 0.51 11.78
C LEU A 449 0.83 -0.87 12.09
N ARG A 450 1.38 -1.08 13.29
CA ARG A 450 1.96 -2.38 13.69
C ARG A 450 0.95 -3.50 13.60
N ARG A 451 -0.20 -3.34 14.26
CA ARG A 451 -1.30 -4.34 14.25
C ARG A 451 -1.90 -4.51 12.85
N GLY A 452 -2.05 -3.42 12.10
CA GLY A 452 -2.51 -3.50 10.71
C GLY A 452 -1.57 -4.30 9.80
N VAL A 453 -0.26 -4.17 9.99
CA VAL A 453 0.76 -4.94 9.26
C VAL A 453 0.77 -6.41 9.68
N GLU A 454 0.69 -6.73 10.98
CA GLU A 454 0.67 -8.13 11.44
C GLU A 454 -0.64 -8.84 11.08
N LEU A 455 -1.79 -8.16 11.13
CA LEU A 455 -3.06 -8.67 10.60
C LEU A 455 -2.96 -8.96 9.08
N LEU A 456 -2.39 -8.03 8.31
CA LEU A 456 -2.17 -8.25 6.87
C LEU A 456 -1.25 -9.44 6.61
N ARG A 457 -0.20 -9.62 7.41
CA ARG A 457 0.72 -10.75 7.36
C ARG A 457 0.02 -12.07 7.68
N GLY A 458 -0.76 -12.14 8.77
CA GLY A 458 -1.53 -13.33 9.16
C GLY A 458 -2.61 -13.72 8.14
N LEU A 459 -3.05 -12.76 7.33
CA LEU A 459 -3.96 -12.98 6.21
C LEU A 459 -3.25 -13.35 4.89
N ASP A 460 -1.93 -13.57 4.86
CA ASP A 460 -1.11 -13.81 3.67
C ASP A 460 -1.07 -12.63 2.65
N PHE A 461 -1.15 -11.38 3.10
CA PHE A 461 -0.67 -10.25 2.27
C PHE A 461 0.85 -10.11 2.43
N GLY A 462 1.53 -9.52 1.45
CA GLY A 462 2.96 -9.21 1.48
C GLY A 462 3.26 -7.73 1.25
N PRO A 463 4.46 -7.25 1.61
CA PRO A 463 4.89 -5.89 1.32
C PRO A 463 5.10 -5.65 -0.20
N PRO A 464 5.06 -4.38 -0.65
CA PRO A 464 4.94 -3.17 0.17
C PRO A 464 3.52 -2.94 0.69
N ILE A 465 3.42 -2.44 1.93
CA ILE A 465 2.17 -2.00 2.56
C ILE A 465 2.23 -0.48 2.73
N PHE A 466 1.25 0.23 2.17
CA PHE A 466 1.20 1.69 2.18
C PHE A 466 0.38 2.20 3.36
N ALA A 467 0.91 3.18 4.09
CA ALA A 467 0.24 3.88 5.17
C ALA A 467 -0.06 5.32 4.75
N LEU A 468 -1.34 5.68 4.70
CA LEU A 468 -1.82 6.99 4.26
C LEU A 468 -2.55 7.67 5.43
N MET A 469 -1.82 8.53 6.16
CA MET A 469 -2.35 9.24 7.33
C MET A 469 -2.96 10.59 6.93
N THR A 470 -4.21 10.83 7.34
CA THR A 470 -4.93 12.09 7.11
C THR A 470 -5.47 12.63 8.43
N MET A 471 -5.37 13.93 8.67
CA MET A 471 -6.10 14.60 9.74
C MET A 471 -7.23 15.43 9.11
N LEU A 472 -8.43 15.39 9.70
CA LEU A 472 -9.62 16.04 9.17
C LEU A 472 -10.23 17.01 10.20
N GLY A 473 -10.65 18.19 9.75
CA GLY A 473 -11.30 19.20 10.59
C GLY A 473 -10.42 19.75 11.73
N VAL A 474 -9.11 19.91 11.50
CA VAL A 474 -8.11 20.26 12.53
C VAL A 474 -7.69 21.73 12.54
N LYS A 475 -8.33 22.60 11.76
CA LYS A 475 -7.96 24.02 11.67
C LYS A 475 -8.03 24.71 13.02
N GLY A 476 -6.96 25.42 13.39
CA GLY A 476 -6.88 26.16 14.64
C GLY A 476 -6.68 25.30 15.90
N LEU A 477 -6.48 23.98 15.75
CA LEU A 477 -5.97 23.11 16.81
C LEU A 477 -4.44 23.17 16.83
N ALA A 478 -3.83 22.89 17.98
CA ALA A 478 -2.38 22.82 18.15
C ALA A 478 -1.94 21.46 18.71
N MET A 479 -0.72 21.05 18.39
CA MET A 479 -0.06 19.91 19.03
C MET A 479 0.53 20.35 20.37
N GLY A 480 0.43 19.47 21.38
CA GLY A 480 0.92 19.76 22.73
C GLY A 480 1.15 18.50 23.55
N ARG A 481 1.31 18.68 24.86
CA ARG A 481 1.35 17.59 25.85
C ARG A 481 0.67 18.00 27.14
N GLU A 482 0.26 17.01 27.91
CA GLU A 482 -0.15 17.23 29.30
C GLU A 482 1.00 17.82 30.13
N ASN A 483 0.69 18.84 30.94
CA ASN A 483 1.63 19.48 31.87
C ASN A 483 1.53 18.87 33.28
N ALA A 484 2.39 19.31 34.21
CA ALA A 484 2.43 18.82 35.60
C ALA A 484 1.18 19.14 36.45
N TYR A 485 0.17 19.82 35.88
CA TYR A 485 -1.11 20.16 36.51
C TYR A 485 -2.31 19.47 35.82
N ASN A 486 -2.04 18.47 34.97
CA ASN A 486 -3.03 17.76 34.15
C ASN A 486 -3.84 18.69 33.23
N ASP A 487 -3.17 19.72 32.68
CA ASP A 487 -3.72 20.60 31.65
C ASP A 487 -2.91 20.46 30.37
N LEU A 488 -3.58 20.41 29.22
CA LEU A 488 -2.93 20.23 27.92
C LEU A 488 -2.40 21.56 27.43
N CYS A 489 -1.08 21.69 27.34
CA CYS A 489 -0.42 22.89 26.85
C CYS A 489 0.01 22.71 25.40
N ALA A 490 -0.46 23.61 24.53
CA ALA A 490 0.03 23.73 23.16
C ALA A 490 1.55 23.99 23.15
N GLU A 491 2.29 23.13 22.45
CA GLU A 491 3.72 23.30 22.18
C GLU A 491 3.95 23.82 20.74
N SER A 492 2.95 23.71 19.86
CA SER A 492 2.97 24.13 18.45
C SER A 492 2.18 25.41 18.15
N ASP A 493 2.38 25.95 16.94
CA ASP A 493 1.41 26.89 16.37
C ASP A 493 0.12 26.15 15.95
N PRO A 494 -1.03 26.83 15.85
CA PRO A 494 -2.26 26.20 15.37
C PRO A 494 -2.22 25.88 13.87
N PHE A 495 -2.81 24.75 13.47
CA PHE A 495 -2.91 24.35 12.05
C PHE A 495 -3.68 25.38 11.20
N ASP A 496 -3.15 25.70 10.02
CA ASP A 496 -3.71 26.72 9.10
C ASP A 496 -4.82 26.17 8.18
N ARG A 497 -4.78 24.87 7.89
CA ARG A 497 -5.71 24.10 7.04
C ARG A 497 -6.69 23.28 7.88
N ASP A 498 -7.83 22.98 7.28
CA ASP A 498 -8.86 22.14 7.89
C ASP A 498 -8.52 20.65 7.76
N ASP A 499 -8.09 20.22 6.58
CA ASP A 499 -7.63 18.87 6.33
C ASP A 499 -6.13 18.84 6.00
N LEU A 500 -5.41 17.90 6.61
CA LEU A 500 -3.99 17.65 6.39
C LEU A 500 -3.82 16.28 5.75
N LEU A 501 -3.52 16.27 4.45
CA LEU A 501 -3.11 15.07 3.75
C LEU A 501 -1.60 14.91 3.89
N LEU A 502 -1.16 14.13 4.88
CA LEU A 502 0.25 13.85 5.12
C LEU A 502 0.83 12.93 4.03
N PRO A 503 2.17 12.92 3.83
CA PRO A 503 2.83 12.05 2.85
C PRO A 503 2.47 10.58 3.02
N ASP A 504 2.27 9.90 1.90
CA ASP A 504 2.08 8.45 1.87
C ASP A 504 3.44 7.78 2.15
N VAL A 505 3.49 6.88 3.14
CA VAL A 505 4.71 6.12 3.50
C VAL A 505 4.50 4.63 3.25
N ALA A 506 5.57 3.84 3.20
CA ALA A 506 5.51 2.42 2.84
C ALA A 506 6.41 1.56 3.71
N VAL A 507 5.82 0.48 4.25
CA VAL A 507 6.52 -0.66 4.86
C VAL A 507 7.01 -1.55 3.72
N GLN A 508 8.32 -1.75 3.62
CA GLN A 508 9.00 -2.52 2.55
C GLN A 508 9.35 -3.94 3.00
N ASP A 509 9.60 -4.16 4.29
CA ASP A 509 9.73 -5.47 4.93
C ASP A 509 8.88 -5.53 6.21
N PHE A 510 8.41 -6.71 6.60
CA PHE A 510 7.72 -6.90 7.90
C PHE A 510 8.60 -6.61 9.11
N ALA A 511 9.93 -6.57 8.93
CA ALA A 511 10.89 -6.18 9.95
C ALA A 511 11.08 -4.64 10.09
N ASP A 512 10.46 -3.82 9.23
CA ASP A 512 10.58 -2.36 9.32
C ASP A 512 9.90 -1.81 10.58
N ASP A 513 10.59 -0.96 11.35
CA ASP A 513 10.00 -0.36 12.55
C ASP A 513 8.98 0.74 12.19
N ALA A 514 7.73 0.55 12.62
CA ALA A 514 6.61 1.44 12.28
C ALA A 514 6.83 2.93 12.62
N PRO A 515 7.38 3.34 13.79
CA PRO A 515 7.84 4.70 14.04
C PRO A 515 8.82 5.24 13.00
N ALA A 516 9.80 4.46 12.55
CA ALA A 516 10.74 4.90 11.53
C ALA A 516 10.04 5.12 10.18
N VAL A 517 9.11 4.22 9.81
CA VAL A 517 8.28 4.34 8.59
C VAL A 517 7.35 5.55 8.63
N LEU A 518 6.74 5.84 9.79
CA LEU A 518 5.81 6.97 9.97
C LEU A 518 6.49 8.33 10.15
N LYS A 519 7.81 8.35 10.42
CA LYS A 519 8.56 9.59 10.70
C LYS A 519 8.34 10.71 9.67
N PRO A 520 8.37 10.47 8.34
CA PRO A 520 8.12 11.53 7.35
C PRO A 520 6.71 12.14 7.44
N ALA A 521 5.71 11.34 7.80
CA ALA A 521 4.34 11.81 7.99
C ALA A 521 4.21 12.65 9.27
N PHE A 522 4.79 12.20 10.38
CA PHE A 522 4.79 12.96 11.63
C PHE A 522 5.63 14.25 11.53
N ASP A 523 6.80 14.23 10.88
CA ASP A 523 7.58 15.44 10.65
C ASP A 523 6.78 16.47 9.83
N THR A 524 6.08 16.03 8.78
CA THR A 524 5.23 16.91 7.96
C THR A 524 4.03 17.46 8.75
N MET A 525 3.44 16.65 9.63
CA MET A 525 2.39 17.08 10.55
C MET A 525 2.88 18.21 11.47
N TRP A 526 4.05 18.06 12.07
CA TRP A 526 4.64 19.10 12.93
C TRP A 526 5.07 20.35 12.14
N GLN A 527 5.50 20.20 10.90
CA GLN A 527 5.78 21.31 9.98
C GLN A 527 4.52 22.11 9.63
N ALA A 528 3.36 21.45 9.46
CA ALA A 528 2.07 22.12 9.33
C ALA A 528 1.64 22.87 10.61
N ALA A 529 2.29 22.60 11.75
CA ALA A 529 2.09 23.25 13.05
C ALA A 529 3.28 24.16 13.48
N GLY A 530 4.10 24.61 12.51
CA GLY A 530 5.19 25.57 12.76
C GLY A 530 6.45 25.00 13.42
N LYS A 531 6.64 23.67 13.45
CA LYS A 531 7.83 23.01 14.04
C LYS A 531 8.68 22.29 13.00
N PRO A 532 10.00 22.11 13.22
CA PRO A 532 10.88 21.50 12.22
C PRO A 532 10.60 20.00 11.96
N GLY A 533 10.03 19.28 12.93
CA GLY A 533 9.70 17.85 12.86
C GLY A 533 9.12 17.37 14.19
N SER A 534 8.84 16.07 14.32
CA SER A 534 8.26 15.52 15.55
C SER A 534 9.28 15.48 16.71
N PRO A 535 8.94 16.02 17.90
CA PRO A 535 9.79 16.00 19.09
C PRO A 535 9.76 14.66 19.83
N ASN A 536 9.12 13.62 19.25
CA ASN A 536 9.10 12.26 19.77
C ASN A 536 10.30 11.42 19.31
N TYR A 537 11.13 11.94 18.40
CA TYR A 537 12.37 11.30 17.94
C TYR A 537 13.62 11.96 18.53
N ASP A 538 14.68 11.18 18.77
CA ASP A 538 16.00 11.72 19.09
C ASP A 538 16.76 12.21 17.84
N LYS A 539 18.02 12.62 18.05
CA LYS A 539 18.92 13.12 17.00
C LYS A 539 19.30 12.07 15.96
N ASP A 540 19.25 10.79 16.34
CA ASP A 540 19.60 9.66 15.48
C ASP A 540 18.35 9.12 14.73
N GLY A 541 17.18 9.69 15.01
CA GLY A 541 15.90 9.33 14.41
C GLY A 541 15.19 8.18 15.12
N THR A 542 15.64 7.79 16.32
CA THR A 542 15.01 6.74 17.13
C THR A 542 13.78 7.29 17.83
N TRP A 543 12.71 6.48 17.91
CA TRP A 543 11.51 6.81 18.68
C TRP A 543 11.78 6.78 20.19
N THR A 544 11.46 7.87 20.89
CA THR A 544 11.83 8.08 22.31
C THR A 544 10.67 8.14 23.29
N VAL A 545 9.44 7.91 22.83
CA VAL A 545 8.25 7.94 23.71
C VAL A 545 8.34 6.81 24.74
N LYS A 546 8.22 7.19 26.01
CA LYS A 546 8.05 6.32 27.18
C LYS A 546 6.69 6.56 27.80
#